data_AF-A0A7X7BX10-F1
#
_entry.id   AF-A0A7X7BX10-F1
#
_cell.length_a   1.000
_cell.length_b   1.000
_cell.length_c   1.000
_cell.angle_alpha   90.00
_cell.angle_beta   90.00
_cell.angle_gamma   90.00
#
_symmetry.space_group_name_H-M   'P 1'
#
loop_
_entity.id
_entity.type
_entity.pdbx_description
1 polymer ?
#
loop_
_entity_poly.entity_id
_entity_poly.type
_entity_poly.pdbx_seq_one_letter_code
_entity_poly.pdbx_strand_id
1 'polypeptide(L)' 'PEDNPIKMAPHTANEVVSDNWNHKYKREQAAFPLKWIADNKFWPFCARVDNGWGDRNLQSKIFYNFADLKNQTQ' A
#
# COMPACT_ATOMS: atom_id res chain seq x y z
N PRO A 1 -7.13 -5.66 20.65
CA PRO A 1 -7.87 -5.14 19.47
C PRO A 1 -7.02 -5.27 18.19
N GLU A 2 -7.47 -6.08 17.22
CA GLU A 2 -6.71 -6.36 15.99
C GLU A 2 -6.64 -5.15 15.03
N ASP A 3 -7.68 -4.33 15.02
CA ASP A 3 -7.78 -3.13 14.18
C ASP A 3 -7.30 -1.87 14.93
N ASN A 4 -6.10 -1.41 14.61
CA ASN A 4 -5.50 -0.19 15.18
C ASN A 4 -4.43 0.42 14.23
N PRO A 5 -4.12 1.72 14.36
CA PRO A 5 -3.21 2.41 13.43
C PRO A 5 -1.81 1.80 13.35
N ILE A 6 -1.30 1.24 14.46
CA ILE A 6 0.05 0.65 14.49
C ILE A 6 0.06 -0.70 13.77
N LYS A 7 -0.94 -1.54 14.05
CA LYS A 7 -1.08 -2.86 13.42
C LYS A 7 -1.48 -2.75 11.95
N MET A 8 -2.11 -1.67 11.52
CA MET A 8 -2.50 -1.50 10.11
C MET A 8 -1.52 -0.63 9.31
N ALA A 9 -0.49 -0.05 9.94
CA ALA A 9 0.56 0.68 9.23
C ALA A 9 1.39 -0.24 8.30
N PRO A 10 1.88 0.23 7.14
CA PRO A 10 1.76 1.58 6.60
C PRO A 10 0.44 1.83 5.84
N HIS A 11 -0.14 3.02 5.99
CA HIS A 11 -1.32 3.47 5.26
C HIS A 11 -0.94 4.17 3.95
N THR A 12 -1.39 3.62 2.83
CA THR A 12 -1.09 4.15 1.49
C THR A 12 -2.02 5.31 1.11
N ALA A 13 -1.62 6.13 0.13
CA ALA A 13 -2.48 7.20 -0.39
C ALA A 13 -3.82 6.66 -0.89
N ASN A 14 -3.77 5.56 -1.66
CA ASN A 14 -4.95 4.90 -2.23
C ASN A 14 -5.94 4.42 -1.16
N GLU A 15 -5.44 3.85 -0.07
CA GLU A 15 -6.26 3.40 1.05
C GLU A 15 -6.94 4.56 1.78
N VAL A 16 -6.24 5.69 1.95
CA VAL A 16 -6.77 6.86 2.65
C VAL A 16 -7.82 7.60 1.82
N VAL A 17 -7.66 7.66 0.49
CA VAL A 17 -8.62 8.31 -0.41
C VAL A 17 -9.79 7.41 -0.82
N SER A 18 -9.71 6.10 -0.58
CA SER A 18 -10.79 5.15 -0.85
C SER A 18 -12.13 5.61 -0.24
N ASP A 19 -13.23 5.44 -0.96
CA ASP A 19 -14.57 5.73 -0.43
C ASP A 19 -14.89 4.82 0.77
N ASN A 20 -14.42 3.58 0.72
CA ASN A 20 -14.63 2.58 1.76
C ASN A 20 -13.53 2.66 2.81
N TRP A 21 -13.91 2.93 4.06
CA TRP A 21 -13.02 3.00 5.22
C TRP A 21 -13.59 2.18 6.37
N ASN A 22 -13.08 0.96 6.53
CA ASN A 22 -13.61 -0.03 7.48
C ASN A 22 -12.83 -0.10 8.81
N HIS A 23 -12.03 0.94 9.11
CA HIS A 23 -11.25 1.00 10.35
C HIS A 23 -12.01 1.73 11.47
N LYS A 24 -11.77 1.29 12.70
CA LYS A 24 -12.34 1.90 13.93
C LYS A 24 -11.74 3.26 14.29
N TYR A 25 -10.74 3.73 13.54
CA TYR A 25 -10.07 5.01 13.73
C TYR A 25 -10.23 5.91 12.50
N LYS A 26 -9.97 7.20 12.63
CA LYS A 26 -10.15 8.18 11.54
C LYS A 26 -9.03 8.09 10.51
N ARG A 27 -9.35 8.44 9.26
CA ARG A 27 -8.37 8.61 8.16
C ARG A 27 -7.26 9.60 8.50
N GLU A 28 -7.62 10.70 9.17
CA GLU A 28 -6.66 11.71 9.64
C GLU A 28 -5.66 11.11 10.63
N GLN A 29 -6.11 10.24 11.54
CA GLN A 29 -5.22 9.58 12.48
C GLN A 29 -4.27 8.58 11.78
N ALA A 30 -4.73 8.00 10.67
CA ALA A 30 -3.94 7.07 9.85
C ALA A 30 -2.89 7.80 9.00
N ALA A 31 -3.26 8.92 8.38
CA ALA A 31 -2.43 9.65 7.43
C ALA A 31 -1.61 10.78 8.08
N PHE A 32 -2.18 11.50 9.05
CA PHE A 32 -1.65 12.72 9.65
C PHE A 32 -1.73 12.66 11.19
N PRO A 33 -0.98 11.76 11.84
CA PRO A 33 -1.04 11.63 13.30
C PRO A 33 -0.50 12.86 14.04
N LEU A 34 0.35 13.67 13.39
CA LEU A 34 0.93 14.90 13.94
C LEU A 34 0.79 16.02 12.90
N LYS A 35 0.52 17.25 13.36
CA LYS A 35 0.20 18.39 12.49
C LYS A 35 1.30 18.71 11.47
N TRP A 36 2.57 18.61 11.87
CA TRP A 36 3.72 18.87 10.98
C TRP A 36 3.91 17.84 9.87
N ILE A 37 3.27 16.66 9.96
CA ILE A 37 3.33 15.64 8.90
C ILE A 37 2.48 16.09 7.70
N ALA A 38 1.49 16.97 7.90
CA ALA A 38 0.70 17.53 6.82
C ALA A 38 1.53 18.42 5.89
N ASP A 39 2.53 19.13 6.44
CA ASP A 39 3.35 20.06 5.67
C ASP A 39 4.31 19.34 4.70
N ASN A 40 4.79 18.14 5.07
CA ASN A 40 5.70 17.33 4.27
C ASN A 40 5.32 15.85 4.34
N LYS A 41 4.16 15.52 3.76
CA LYS A 41 3.64 14.15 3.79
C LYS A 41 4.37 13.25 2.79
N PHE A 42 5.14 12.30 3.31
CA PHE A 42 5.62 11.16 2.53
C PHE A 42 4.57 10.04 2.50
N TRP A 43 4.29 9.51 1.31
CA TRP A 43 3.35 8.42 1.10
C TRP A 43 4.08 7.10 0.85
N PRO A 44 3.76 6.03 1.61
CA PRO A 44 4.25 4.70 1.28
C PRO A 44 3.60 4.21 -0.01
N PHE A 45 4.41 3.65 -0.91
CA PHE A 45 3.95 3.16 -2.22
C PHE A 45 3.14 1.87 -2.15
N CYS A 46 3.39 1.03 -1.14
CA CYS A 46 2.69 -0.23 -0.94
C CYS A 46 2.26 -0.38 0.53
N ALA A 47 1.22 -1.20 0.73
CA ALA A 47 0.80 -1.64 2.06
C ALA A 47 1.84 -2.63 2.64
N ARG A 48 1.60 -3.14 3.86
CA ARG A 48 2.50 -4.07 4.50
C ARG A 48 2.75 -5.31 3.62
N VAL A 49 4.02 -5.61 3.40
CA VAL A 49 4.47 -6.78 2.64
C VAL A 49 4.20 -8.07 3.41
N ASP A 50 3.71 -9.09 2.70
CA ASP A 50 3.59 -10.46 3.22
C ASP A 50 4.91 -11.23 3.01
N ASN A 51 5.69 -11.32 4.07
CA ASN A 51 6.97 -12.02 4.06
C ASN A 51 6.79 -13.54 3.88
N GLY A 52 5.77 -14.12 4.52
CA GLY A 52 5.56 -15.58 4.49
C GLY A 52 5.12 -16.07 3.12
N TRP A 53 4.36 -15.27 2.37
CA TRP A 53 4.05 -15.59 0.98
C TRP A 53 5.30 -15.53 0.08
N GLY A 54 6.16 -14.52 0.26
CA GLY A 54 7.40 -14.36 -0.51
C GLY A 54 8.37 -15.52 -0.33
N ASP A 55 8.56 -16.00 0.90
CA ASP A 55 9.45 -17.13 1.19
C ASP A 55 8.95 -18.44 0.56
N ARG A 56 7.63 -18.62 0.47
CA ARG A 56 7.00 -19.81 -0.15
C ARG A 56 6.93 -19.73 -1.68
N ASN A 57 6.89 -18.53 -2.25
CA ASN A 57 6.73 -18.29 -3.68
C ASN A 57 7.91 -17.45 -4.19
N LEU A 58 9.09 -18.06 -4.21
CA LEU A 58 10.32 -17.37 -4.57
C LEU A 58 10.32 -16.93 -6.04
N GLN A 59 10.09 -15.65 -6.29
CA GLN A 59 10.16 -15.02 -7.61
C GLN A 59 11.27 -13.96 -7.60
N SER A 60 12.46 -14.31 -8.10
CA SER A 60 13.65 -13.44 -8.09
C SER A 60 13.94 -12.74 -9.42
N LYS A 61 13.11 -13.00 -10.44
CA LYS A 61 13.30 -12.47 -11.79
C LYS A 61 12.08 -11.66 -12.20
N ILE A 62 12.31 -10.59 -12.95
CA ILE A 62 11.24 -9.89 -13.65
C ILE A 62 10.82 -10.78 -14.83
N PHE A 63 9.57 -11.24 -14.81
CA PHE A 63 8.99 -11.94 -15.96
C PHE A 63 8.55 -10.89 -16.97
N TYR A 64 9.39 -10.64 -17.98
CA TYR A 64 8.94 -9.95 -19.18
C TYR A 64 8.20 -10.96 -20.06
N ASN A 65 6.90 -10.77 -20.24
CA ASN A 65 6.15 -11.46 -21.27
C ASN A 65 6.38 -10.74 -22.61
N PHE A 66 7.21 -11.31 -23.48
CA PHE A 66 7.45 -10.78 -24.83
C PHE A 66 6.18 -10.73 -25.70
N ALA A 67 5.09 -11.41 -25.32
CA ALA A 67 3.84 -11.41 -26.08
C ALA A 67 3.05 -10.10 -25.96
N ASP A 68 3.18 -9.35 -24.86
CA ASP A 68 2.40 -8.11 -24.64
C ASP A 68 2.91 -6.92 -25.47
N LEU A 69 4.15 -6.98 -25.97
CA LEU A 69 4.74 -5.94 -26.83
C LEU A 69 4.23 -5.98 -28.28
N LYS A 70 3.59 -7.08 -28.72
CA LYS A 70 3.09 -7.19 -30.11
C LYS A 70 1.68 -6.62 -30.31
N ASN A 71 0.95 -6.30 -29.24
CA ASN A 71 -0.42 -5.76 -29.32
C ASN A 71 -0.51 -4.23 -29.16
N GLN A 72 0.62 -3.52 -29.06
CA GLN A 72 0.65 -2.04 -29.02
C GLN A 72 1.03 -1.40 -30.36
N THR A 73 1.09 -2.17 -31.44
CA THR A 73 1.25 -1.68 -32.82
C THR A 73 0.16 -2.25 -33.72
N GLN A 74 -1.09 -1.90 -33.42
CA GLN A 74 -2.19 -1.83 -34.39
C GLN A 74 -3.00 -0.58 -34.12
#